data_AF-A0A2D6Y3M1-F1
#
_entry.id   AF-A0A2D6Y3M1-F1
#
_cell.length_a   1.000
_cell.length_b   1.000
_cell.length_c   1.000
_cell.angle_alpha   90.00
_cell.angle_beta   90.00
_cell.angle_gamma   90.00
#
_symmetry.space_group_name_H-M   'P 1'
#
loop_
_entity.id
_entity.type
_entity.pdbx_description
1 polymer ?
#
loop_
_entity_poly.entity_id
_entity_poly.type
_entity_poly.pdbx_seq_one_letter_code
_entity_poly.pdbx_strand_id
1 'polypeptide(L)'
;MFIIAGPCGSGKTTLLQAAYREDLPLFGPGYMAGFRSTCKDRAYKEYDDYEEALRKKSFFQAGHVKLLSREVDLPQCVLLHVDLYQVLRGIDPSYWPRSLKRRELRRQWFGSERVEQGLASVKLGKRTFESLQQPAENDLMMRSYLQRPFFKRFRHIVVNTVQCEYSANALQLAERKAKRRKKNPCIHERRYKYFLAPDAVAQSIHQELYASWRRNLSILNPVADLTTEVSASGDLLLNGSVLVGGWSQRF
;
A
#
# COMPACT_ATOMS: atom_id res chain seq x y z
N MET A 1 1.79 12.66 10.92
CA MET A 1 1.39 11.37 10.30
C MET A 1 2.57 10.82 9.55
N PHE A 2 2.70 9.50 9.55
CA PHE A 2 3.73 8.75 8.85
C PHE A 2 3.06 7.82 7.84
N ILE A 3 3.60 7.75 6.63
CA ILE A 3 3.11 6.87 5.56
C ILE A 3 4.27 6.02 5.07
N ILE A 4 4.13 4.70 5.15
CA ILE A 4 5.00 3.79 4.40
C ILE A 4 4.23 3.23 3.21
N ALA A 5 4.71 3.51 2.00
CA ALA A 5 4.03 3.16 0.75
C ALA A 5 4.88 2.23 -0.11
N GLY A 6 4.22 1.41 -0.93
CA GLY A 6 4.90 0.51 -1.89
C GLY A 6 3.99 -0.63 -2.32
N PRO A 7 4.37 -1.43 -3.33
CA PRO A 7 3.56 -2.55 -3.81
C PRO A 7 3.47 -3.67 -2.78
N CYS A 8 2.45 -4.52 -2.88
CA CYS A 8 2.42 -5.76 -2.09
C CYS A 8 3.73 -6.55 -2.26
N GLY A 9 4.26 -7.09 -1.16
CA GLY A 9 5.49 -7.89 -1.19
C GLY A 9 6.78 -7.12 -0.97
N SER A 10 6.80 -5.79 -1.12
CA SER A 10 8.01 -4.94 -1.09
C SER A 10 8.78 -4.88 0.24
N GLY A 11 8.41 -5.67 1.25
CA GLY A 11 9.13 -5.72 2.53
C GLY A 11 8.77 -4.61 3.53
N LYS A 12 7.76 -3.76 3.25
CA LYS A 12 7.30 -2.71 4.17
C LYS A 12 7.10 -3.17 5.61
N THR A 13 6.38 -4.27 5.83
CA THR A 13 6.16 -4.80 7.19
C THR A 13 7.46 -5.22 7.86
N THR A 14 8.39 -5.86 7.13
CA THR A 14 9.73 -6.21 7.63
C THR A 14 10.52 -4.96 8.01
N LEU A 15 10.49 -3.93 7.16
CA LEU A 15 11.15 -2.65 7.41
C LEU A 15 10.59 -1.96 8.65
N LEU A 16 9.26 -1.90 8.81
CA LEU A 16 8.65 -1.35 10.00
C LEU A 16 9.07 -2.12 11.26
N GLN A 17 9.00 -3.45 11.23
CA GLN A 17 9.39 -4.28 12.36
C GLN A 17 10.84 -4.08 12.77
N ALA A 18 11.76 -4.03 11.81
CA ALA A 18 13.17 -3.74 12.07
C ALA A 18 13.35 -2.31 12.60
N ALA A 19 12.71 -1.31 12.00
CA ALA A 19 12.80 0.07 12.47
C ALA A 19 12.32 0.24 13.91
N TYR A 20 11.31 -0.52 14.33
CA TYR A 20 10.88 -0.53 15.73
C TYR A 20 11.78 -1.34 16.66
N ARG A 21 12.39 -2.42 16.19
CA ARG A 21 13.24 -3.27 17.05
C ARG A 21 14.65 -2.73 17.21
N GLU A 22 15.20 -2.16 16.14
CA GLU A 22 16.59 -1.71 16.04
C GLU A 22 16.71 -0.19 16.06
N ASP A 23 15.61 0.52 16.32
CA ASP A 23 15.58 1.98 16.44
C ASP A 23 16.09 2.72 15.19
N LEU A 24 15.76 2.18 14.00
CA LEU A 24 16.23 2.73 12.74
C LEU A 24 15.46 4.03 12.39
N PRO A 25 16.15 5.09 11.93
CA PRO A 25 15.52 6.34 11.50
C PRO A 25 14.89 6.22 10.11
N LEU A 26 13.95 5.29 9.93
CA LEU A 26 13.28 4.98 8.66
C LEU A 26 12.56 6.19 8.03
N PHE A 27 12.16 7.17 8.87
CA PHE A 27 11.54 8.41 8.43
C PHE A 27 12.47 9.62 8.56
N GLY A 28 13.78 9.39 8.65
CA GLY A 28 14.78 10.40 8.95
C GLY A 28 14.91 10.69 10.45
N PRO A 29 16.10 11.14 10.90
CA PRO A 29 16.40 11.32 12.32
C PRO A 29 15.49 12.37 12.98
N GLY A 30 15.13 13.44 12.26
CA GLY A 30 14.28 14.51 12.77
C GLY A 30 12.83 14.10 13.11
N TYR A 31 12.37 12.95 12.60
CA TYR A 31 11.00 12.48 12.80
C TYR A 31 10.91 11.21 13.65
N MET A 32 12.04 10.71 14.15
CA MET A 32 12.16 9.43 14.84
C MET A 32 11.28 9.36 16.09
N ALA A 33 11.31 10.36 16.98
CA ALA A 33 10.47 10.38 18.18
C ALA A 33 8.96 10.31 17.85
N GLY A 34 8.54 11.07 16.83
CA GLY A 34 7.16 11.04 16.34
C GLY A 34 6.79 9.65 15.81
N PHE A 35 7.65 9.04 14.98
CA PHE A 35 7.44 7.72 14.42
C PHE A 35 7.29 6.66 15.53
N ARG A 36 8.20 6.66 16.51
CA ARG A 36 8.19 5.73 17.65
C ARG A 36 6.89 5.79 18.46
N SER A 37 6.26 6.96 18.53
CA SER A 37 4.99 7.13 19.23
C SER A 37 3.78 6.55 18.48
N THR A 38 3.92 6.21 17.19
CA THR A 38 2.80 5.74 16.35
C THR A 38 2.37 4.30 16.62
N CYS A 39 3.20 3.49 17.28
CA CYS A 39 2.87 2.12 17.63
C CYS A 39 3.28 1.78 19.05
N LYS A 40 2.33 1.26 19.83
CA LYS A 40 2.58 0.74 21.19
C LYS A 40 2.44 -0.78 21.26
N ASP A 41 2.00 -1.43 20.19
CA ASP A 41 1.94 -2.88 20.10
C ASP A 41 3.35 -3.47 19.98
N ARG A 42 3.76 -4.23 20.99
CA ARG A 42 5.07 -4.92 21.01
C ARG A 42 5.23 -5.97 19.91
N ALA A 43 4.13 -6.44 19.33
CA ALA A 43 4.19 -7.38 18.21
C ALA A 43 4.56 -6.69 16.89
N TYR A 44 4.45 -5.36 16.79
CA TYR A 44 4.75 -4.56 15.59
C TYR A 44 4.13 -5.17 14.33
N LYS A 45 2.84 -5.53 14.40
CA LYS A 45 2.15 -6.20 13.32
C LYS A 45 0.94 -5.43 12.85
N GLU A 46 0.64 -5.56 11.56
CA GLU A 46 -0.61 -5.05 11.01
C GLU A 46 -1.78 -5.95 11.42
N TYR A 47 -2.92 -5.33 11.64
CA TYR A 47 -4.19 -6.01 11.87
C TYR A 47 -5.13 -5.69 10.71
N ASP A 48 -5.84 -6.71 10.21
CA ASP A 48 -6.83 -6.47 9.15
C ASP A 48 -8.10 -5.81 9.72
N ASP A 49 -8.45 -6.14 10.97
CA ASP A 49 -9.54 -5.51 11.71
C ASP A 49 -9.13 -4.13 12.24
N TYR A 50 -9.99 -3.14 12.01
CA TYR A 50 -9.73 -1.75 12.40
C TYR A 50 -9.80 -1.56 13.92
N GLU A 51 -10.81 -2.13 14.57
CA GLU A 51 -11.02 -1.98 16.02
C GLU A 51 -9.87 -2.62 16.80
N GLU A 52 -9.38 -3.77 16.32
CA GLU A 52 -8.19 -4.40 16.88
C GLU A 52 -6.94 -3.53 16.70
N ALA A 53 -6.72 -2.97 15.50
CA ALA A 53 -5.60 -2.07 15.23
C ALA A 53 -5.63 -0.84 16.16
N LEU A 54 -6.80 -0.23 16.33
CA LEU A 54 -7.02 0.94 17.17
C LEU A 54 -6.78 0.61 18.65
N ARG A 55 -7.42 -0.44 19.17
CA ARG A 55 -7.29 -0.90 20.56
C ARG A 55 -5.85 -1.25 20.91
N LYS A 56 -5.14 -1.92 20.00
CA LYS A 56 -3.73 -2.30 20.17
C LYS A 56 -2.77 -1.13 19.96
N LYS A 57 -3.24 0.00 19.42
CA LYS A 57 -2.43 1.14 19.00
C LYS A 57 -1.30 0.67 18.07
N SER A 58 -1.69 -0.06 17.03
CA SER A 58 -0.78 -0.62 16.03
C SER A 58 -0.82 0.18 14.71
N PHE A 59 -0.23 -0.38 13.67
CA PHE A 59 -0.20 0.18 12.31
C PHE A 59 -1.58 0.09 11.66
N PHE A 60 -1.97 1.13 10.94
CA PHE A 60 -3.19 1.13 10.15
C PHE A 60 -2.90 0.82 8.69
N GLN A 61 -3.79 0.12 8.01
CA GLN A 61 -3.70 -0.17 6.59
C GLN A 61 -4.44 0.88 5.77
N ALA A 62 -4.11 1.00 4.48
CA ALA A 62 -4.84 1.88 3.55
C ALA A 62 -6.37 1.69 3.57
N GLY A 63 -6.86 0.49 3.85
CA GLY A 63 -8.29 0.18 3.95
C GLY A 63 -8.98 0.86 5.12
N HIS A 64 -8.25 1.12 6.21
CA HIS A 64 -8.77 1.72 7.44
C HIS A 64 -9.04 3.22 7.33
N VAL A 65 -8.53 3.90 6.29
CA VAL A 65 -8.65 5.37 6.13
C VAL A 65 -10.09 5.87 6.26
N LYS A 66 -11.08 5.13 5.75
CA LYS A 66 -12.50 5.48 5.85
C LYS A 66 -13.01 5.46 7.30
N LEU A 67 -12.57 4.48 8.09
CA LEU A 67 -12.94 4.35 9.50
C LEU A 67 -12.19 5.40 10.32
N LEU A 68 -10.89 5.56 10.09
CA LEU A 68 -10.08 6.63 10.67
C LEU A 68 -10.62 8.04 10.36
N SER A 69 -11.29 8.23 9.22
CA SER A 69 -11.93 9.51 8.87
C SER A 69 -13.09 9.87 9.81
N ARG A 70 -13.70 8.86 10.45
CA ARG A 70 -14.86 9.01 11.35
C ARG A 70 -14.46 9.06 12.82
N GLU A 71 -13.23 8.66 13.14
CA GLU A 71 -12.72 8.64 14.51
C GLU A 71 -12.58 10.07 15.04
N VAL A 72 -13.26 10.42 16.12
CA VAL A 72 -13.20 11.79 16.67
C VAL A 72 -11.80 12.03 17.24
N ASP A 73 -11.33 11.08 18.06
CA ASP A 73 -10.08 11.20 18.81
C ASP A 73 -8.98 10.32 18.21
N LEU A 74 -8.31 10.84 17.18
CA LEU A 74 -7.13 10.18 16.62
C LEU A 74 -5.89 10.40 17.49
N PRO A 75 -4.98 9.41 17.56
CA PRO A 75 -3.65 9.62 18.09
C PRO A 75 -2.93 10.77 17.37
N GLN A 76 -2.13 11.55 18.10
CA GLN A 76 -1.36 12.68 17.54
C GLN A 76 -0.45 12.23 16.39
N CYS A 77 0.16 11.04 16.51
CA CYS A 77 0.93 10.41 15.47
C CYS A 77 0.29 9.09 15.05
N VAL A 78 -0.01 8.97 13.76
CA VAL A 78 -0.53 7.76 13.12
C VAL A 78 0.45 7.28 12.07
N LEU A 79 0.67 5.97 11.99
CA LEU A 79 1.39 5.31 10.91
C LEU A 79 0.43 4.56 10.00
N LEU A 80 0.48 4.89 8.71
CA LEU A 80 -0.32 4.28 7.67
C LEU A 80 0.55 3.44 6.74
N HIS A 81 0.25 2.16 6.67
CA HIS A 81 0.81 1.19 5.74
C HIS A 81 -0.03 1.15 4.46
N VAL A 82 0.55 1.67 3.37
CA VAL A 82 -0.13 1.84 2.09
C VAL A 82 0.36 0.80 1.08
N ASP A 83 -0.51 -0.16 0.78
CA ASP A 83 -0.33 -1.07 -0.36
C ASP A 83 -0.89 -0.40 -1.63
N LEU A 84 0.01 0.09 -2.49
CA LEU A 84 -0.33 0.82 -3.70
C LEU A 84 -1.23 -0.01 -4.64
N TYR A 85 -1.00 -1.32 -4.71
CA TYR A 85 -1.82 -2.20 -5.53
C TYR A 85 -3.25 -2.27 -5.01
N GLN A 86 -3.45 -2.37 -3.69
CA GLN A 86 -4.81 -2.40 -3.13
C GLN A 86 -5.54 -1.08 -3.35
N VAL A 87 -4.84 0.05 -3.21
CA VAL A 87 -5.42 1.38 -3.49
C VAL A 87 -5.93 1.43 -4.93
N LEU A 88 -5.05 1.16 -5.91
CA LEU A 88 -5.43 1.25 -7.31
C LEU A 88 -6.50 0.23 -7.70
N ARG A 89 -6.47 -0.98 -7.13
CA ARG A 89 -7.46 -2.04 -7.38
C ARG A 89 -8.85 -1.71 -6.81
N GLY A 90 -8.96 -0.69 -5.96
CA GLY A 90 -10.20 -0.27 -5.32
C GLY A 90 -10.44 -1.03 -4.01
N ILE A 91 -9.60 -0.76 -3.01
CA ILE A 91 -9.65 -1.38 -1.68
C ILE A 91 -11.05 -1.27 -1.02
N ASP A 92 -11.73 -0.11 -1.13
CA ASP A 92 -13.11 0.12 -0.70
C ASP A 92 -13.92 0.75 -1.86
N PRO A 93 -15.16 0.30 -2.14
CA PRO A 93 -16.01 0.85 -3.20
C PRO A 93 -16.28 2.35 -3.10
N SER A 94 -16.23 2.92 -1.91
CA SER A 94 -16.41 4.37 -1.70
C SER A 94 -15.22 5.19 -2.21
N TYR A 95 -14.05 4.59 -2.42
CA TYR A 95 -12.89 5.26 -3.02
C TYR A 95 -12.95 5.37 -4.54
N TRP A 96 -14.01 4.84 -5.17
CA TRP A 96 -14.14 4.88 -6.62
C TRP A 96 -14.66 6.24 -7.10
N PRO A 97 -13.94 6.91 -8.02
CA PRO A 97 -14.47 8.04 -8.76
C PRO A 97 -15.75 7.65 -9.48
N ARG A 98 -16.78 8.52 -9.46
CA ARG A 98 -18.09 8.24 -10.07
C ARG A 98 -17.98 7.86 -11.55
N SER A 99 -17.13 8.55 -12.30
CA SER A 99 -16.87 8.30 -13.72
C SER A 99 -16.28 6.90 -13.95
N LEU A 100 -15.26 6.53 -13.16
CA LEU A 100 -14.59 5.24 -13.27
C LEU A 100 -15.51 4.09 -12.83
N LYS A 101 -16.28 4.28 -11.76
CA LYS A 101 -17.29 3.31 -11.31
C LYS A 101 -18.26 2.96 -12.43
N ARG A 102 -18.81 3.95 -13.14
CA ARG A 102 -19.73 3.72 -14.27
C ARG A 102 -19.05 2.96 -15.42
N ARG A 103 -17.81 3.32 -15.74
CA ARG A 103 -17.05 2.67 -16.81
C ARG A 103 -16.78 1.20 -16.50
N GLU A 104 -16.38 0.90 -15.27
CA GLU A 104 -16.07 -0.47 -14.87
C GLU A 104 -17.31 -1.36 -14.82
N LEU A 105 -18.44 -0.83 -14.33
CA LEU A 105 -19.73 -1.54 -14.37
C LEU A 105 -20.15 -1.85 -15.81
N ARG A 106 -19.92 -0.92 -16.76
CA ARG A 106 -20.16 -1.18 -18.18
C ARG A 106 -19.26 -2.28 -18.72
N ARG A 107 -17.94 -2.24 -18.46
CA ARG A 107 -17.01 -3.29 -18.88
C ARG A 107 -17.43 -4.67 -18.39
N GLN A 108 -17.83 -4.77 -17.12
CA GLN A 108 -18.29 -6.02 -16.52
C GLN A 108 -19.59 -6.52 -17.15
N TRP A 109 -20.49 -5.61 -17.55
CA TRP A 109 -21.75 -5.94 -18.23
C TRP A 109 -21.55 -6.41 -19.67
N PHE A 110 -20.70 -5.74 -20.45
CA PHE A 110 -20.40 -6.14 -21.84
C PHE A 110 -19.54 -7.40 -21.94
N GLY A 111 -18.79 -7.74 -20.89
CA GLY A 111 -17.96 -8.95 -20.81
C GLY A 111 -18.66 -10.19 -20.26
N SER A 112 -19.89 -10.06 -19.73
CA SER A 112 -20.68 -11.21 -19.26
C SER A 112 -21.66 -11.65 -20.34
N GLU A 113 -21.31 -12.69 -21.11
CA GLU A 113 -22.33 -13.52 -21.76
C GLU A 113 -23.15 -14.21 -20.66
N ARG A 114 -24.22 -13.55 -20.19
CA ARG A 114 -25.49 -14.11 -19.68
C ARG A 114 -26.14 -13.29 -18.56
N VAL A 115 -27.46 -13.23 -18.69
CA VAL A 115 -28.54 -13.02 -17.70
C VAL A 115 -28.93 -11.57 -17.39
N GLU A 116 -30.06 -11.19 -17.99
CA GLU A 116 -31.27 -10.52 -17.46
C GLU A 116 -31.38 -10.31 -15.93
N GLN A 117 -30.37 -9.74 -15.29
CA GLN A 117 -30.53 -9.11 -13.98
C GLN A 117 -30.20 -7.64 -14.15
N GLY A 118 -31.21 -6.79 -13.93
CA GLY A 118 -31.12 -5.36 -14.13
C GLY A 118 -29.91 -4.73 -13.42
N LEU A 119 -29.47 -3.58 -13.95
CA LEU A 119 -28.34 -2.76 -13.47
C LEU A 119 -28.23 -2.54 -11.95
N ALA A 120 -29.31 -2.80 -11.19
CA ALA A 120 -29.39 -2.61 -9.75
C ALA A 120 -28.59 -3.63 -8.92
N SER A 121 -28.21 -4.81 -9.43
CA SER A 121 -27.55 -5.86 -8.64
C SER A 121 -26.03 -6.02 -8.87
N VAL A 122 -25.46 -5.35 -9.88
CA VAL A 122 -24.03 -5.49 -10.20
C VAL A 122 -23.19 -4.82 -9.11
N LYS A 123 -22.68 -5.62 -8.17
CA LYS A 123 -21.71 -5.16 -7.17
C LYS A 123 -20.44 -4.75 -7.90
N LEU A 124 -19.98 -3.52 -7.66
CA LEU A 124 -18.74 -3.00 -8.22
C LEU A 124 -17.58 -3.94 -7.90
N GLY A 125 -17.10 -4.66 -8.91
CA GLY A 125 -15.97 -5.57 -8.79
C GLY A 125 -14.64 -4.84 -8.55
N LYS A 126 -13.57 -5.62 -8.47
CA LYS A 126 -12.20 -5.10 -8.47
C LYS A 126 -11.78 -4.78 -9.91
N ARG A 127 -10.92 -3.78 -10.10
CA ARG A 127 -10.44 -3.39 -11.44
C ARG A 127 -9.73 -4.54 -12.17
N THR A 128 -9.92 -4.60 -13.48
CA THR A 128 -9.22 -5.53 -14.38
C THR A 128 -7.74 -5.15 -14.58
N PHE A 129 -6.93 -6.09 -15.11
CA PHE A 129 -5.53 -5.80 -15.46
C PHE A 129 -5.41 -4.76 -16.58
N GLU A 130 -6.32 -4.79 -17.55
CA GLU A 130 -6.39 -3.77 -18.60
C GLU A 130 -6.60 -2.38 -17.99
N SER A 131 -7.57 -2.23 -17.09
CA SER A 131 -7.82 -0.96 -16.39
C SER A 131 -6.60 -0.52 -15.57
N LEU A 132 -5.93 -1.45 -14.88
CA LEU A 132 -4.75 -1.16 -14.05
C LEU A 132 -3.51 -0.73 -14.85
N GLN A 133 -3.47 -0.95 -16.16
CA GLN A 133 -2.43 -0.41 -17.04
C GLN A 133 -2.74 1.00 -17.54
N GLN A 134 -3.95 1.53 -17.31
CA GLN A 134 -4.37 2.85 -17.80
C GLN A 134 -3.95 3.97 -16.83
N PRO A 135 -2.99 4.85 -17.19
CA PRO A 135 -2.46 5.85 -16.26
C PRO A 135 -3.51 6.84 -15.76
N ALA A 136 -4.39 7.30 -16.65
CA ALA A 136 -5.46 8.24 -16.30
C ALA A 136 -6.46 7.64 -15.29
N GLU A 137 -6.78 6.34 -15.40
CA GLU A 137 -7.67 5.68 -14.45
C GLU A 137 -6.99 5.45 -13.10
N ASN A 138 -5.70 5.14 -13.11
CA ASN A 138 -4.88 5.01 -11.91
C ASN A 138 -4.76 6.33 -11.15
N ASP A 139 -4.52 7.43 -11.85
CA ASP A 139 -4.48 8.76 -11.26
C ASP A 139 -5.81 9.15 -10.64
N LEU A 140 -6.94 8.87 -11.30
CA LEU A 140 -8.25 9.12 -10.71
C LEU A 140 -8.46 8.35 -9.40
N MET A 141 -8.07 7.07 -9.36
CA MET A 141 -8.14 6.25 -8.14
C MET A 141 -7.22 6.79 -7.03
N MET A 142 -5.97 7.10 -7.37
CA MET A 142 -4.99 7.60 -6.41
C MET A 142 -5.41 8.96 -5.85
N ARG A 143 -5.86 9.89 -6.71
CA ARG A 143 -6.42 11.19 -6.29
C ARG A 143 -7.60 11.02 -5.35
N SER A 144 -8.56 10.17 -5.72
CA SER A 144 -9.75 9.95 -4.87
C SER A 144 -9.40 9.36 -3.51
N TYR A 145 -8.31 8.60 -3.41
CA TYR A 145 -7.78 8.10 -2.15
C TYR A 145 -7.09 9.21 -1.36
N LEU A 146 -6.13 9.91 -1.96
CA LEU A 146 -5.30 10.93 -1.30
C LEU A 146 -6.07 12.21 -0.91
N GLN A 147 -7.14 12.54 -1.60
CA GLN A 147 -7.99 13.70 -1.29
C GLN A 147 -8.94 13.47 -0.11
N ARG A 148 -8.88 12.30 0.55
CA ARG A 148 -9.75 12.01 1.68
C ARG A 148 -9.53 12.99 2.84
N PRO A 149 -10.61 13.47 3.50
CA PRO A 149 -10.50 14.41 4.61
C PRO A 149 -9.58 13.96 5.75
N PHE A 150 -9.43 12.64 5.94
CA PHE A 150 -8.50 12.07 6.92
C PHE A 150 -7.09 12.66 6.83
N PHE A 151 -6.52 12.78 5.63
CA PHE A 151 -5.15 13.29 5.46
C PHE A 151 -5.04 14.76 5.91
N LYS A 152 -6.11 15.56 5.70
CA LYS A 152 -6.15 16.97 6.09
C LYS A 152 -6.16 17.19 7.61
N ARG A 153 -6.36 16.14 8.42
CA ARG A 153 -6.30 16.22 9.88
C ARG A 153 -4.88 16.34 10.43
N PHE A 154 -3.86 16.11 9.59
CA PHE A 154 -2.47 16.11 10.02
C PHE A 154 -1.72 17.29 9.40
N ARG A 155 -1.15 18.14 10.26
CA ARG A 155 -0.32 19.28 9.83
C ARG A 155 0.98 18.85 9.14
N HIS A 156 1.58 17.76 9.60
CA HIS A 156 2.81 17.22 9.05
C HIS A 156 2.59 15.77 8.60
N ILE A 157 2.85 15.51 7.33
CA ILE A 157 2.82 14.17 6.73
C ILE A 157 4.24 13.86 6.24
N VAL A 158 4.81 12.78 6.78
CA VAL A 158 6.11 12.25 6.34
C VAL A 158 5.85 10.97 5.57
N VAL A 159 6.40 10.88 4.36
CA VAL A 159 6.23 9.74 3.46
C VAL A 159 7.56 9.02 3.32
N ASN A 160 7.52 7.69 3.39
CA ASN A 160 8.59 6.83 2.94
C ASN A 160 8.03 5.84 1.91
N THR A 161 8.51 5.95 0.67
CA THR A 161 8.18 5.05 -0.42
C THR A 161 9.23 3.95 -0.52
N VAL A 162 8.82 2.70 -0.25
CA VAL A 162 9.68 1.53 -0.41
C VAL A 162 9.71 1.12 -1.88
N GLN A 163 10.86 1.33 -2.51
CA GLN A 163 11.13 0.96 -3.88
C GLN A 163 11.72 -0.45 -3.95
N CYS A 164 11.18 -1.22 -4.87
CA CYS A 164 11.70 -2.51 -5.28
C CYS A 164 11.36 -2.72 -6.75
N GLU A 165 12.29 -3.33 -7.47
CA GLU A 165 12.06 -3.76 -8.86
C GLU A 165 11.03 -4.88 -8.93
N TYR A 166 10.32 -4.94 -10.06
CA TYR A 166 9.30 -5.97 -10.29
C TYR A 166 9.90 -7.39 -10.16
N SER A 167 11.05 -7.63 -10.79
CA SER A 167 11.74 -8.92 -10.77
C SER A 167 12.13 -9.34 -9.35
N ALA A 168 12.74 -8.45 -8.59
CA ALA A 168 13.10 -8.68 -7.19
C ALA A 168 11.86 -8.99 -6.32
N ASN A 169 10.77 -8.23 -6.50
CA ASN A 169 9.54 -8.46 -5.75
C ASN A 169 8.87 -9.79 -6.13
N ALA A 170 8.89 -10.15 -7.42
CA ALA A 170 8.38 -11.44 -7.90
C ALA A 170 9.16 -12.62 -7.31
N LEU A 171 10.50 -12.53 -7.28
CA LEU A 171 11.37 -13.55 -6.66
C LEU A 171 11.07 -13.71 -5.16
N GLN A 172 11.03 -12.61 -4.41
CA GLN A 172 10.69 -12.65 -2.98
C GLN A 172 9.31 -13.26 -2.72
N LEU A 173 8.33 -12.95 -3.57
CA LEU A 173 7.01 -13.54 -3.47
C LEU A 173 7.03 -15.06 -3.76
N ALA A 174 7.77 -15.49 -4.78
CA ALA A 174 7.91 -16.90 -5.13
C ALA A 174 8.54 -17.71 -3.99
N GLU A 175 9.63 -17.20 -3.40
CA GLU A 175 10.28 -17.81 -2.24
C GLU A 175 9.34 -17.93 -1.03
N ARG A 176 8.57 -16.87 -0.74
CA ARG A 176 7.59 -16.89 0.35
C ARG A 176 6.49 -17.93 0.10
N LYS A 177 6.02 -18.07 -1.14
CA LYS A 177 5.03 -19.09 -1.52
C LYS A 177 5.62 -20.49 -1.36
N ALA A 178 6.86 -20.72 -1.79
CA ALA A 178 7.55 -22.00 -1.64
C ALA A 178 7.69 -22.40 -0.15
N LYS A 179 8.10 -21.46 0.71
CA LYS A 179 8.19 -21.68 2.17
C LYS A 179 6.83 -21.95 2.82
N ARG A 180 5.74 -21.38 2.29
CA ARG A 180 4.37 -21.47 2.85
C ARG A 180 3.54 -22.68 2.41
N ARG A 181 3.93 -23.41 1.36
CA ARG A 181 3.24 -24.66 0.95
C ARG A 181 3.13 -25.71 2.07
N LYS A 182 3.80 -25.50 3.23
CA LYS A 182 3.69 -26.32 4.45
C LYS A 182 2.65 -25.85 5.49
N LYS A 183 2.06 -24.64 5.39
CA LYS A 183 1.10 -24.08 6.39
C LYS A 183 0.08 -23.11 5.74
N ASN A 184 -1.13 -23.61 5.44
CA ASN A 184 -2.37 -22.90 5.06
C ASN A 184 -2.35 -21.85 3.90
N PRO A 185 -3.01 -22.12 2.76
CA PRO A 185 -2.93 -21.28 1.54
C PRO A 185 -3.88 -20.07 1.45
N CYS A 186 -4.96 -19.96 2.23
CA CYS A 186 -6.17 -19.30 1.72
C CYS A 186 -6.28 -17.75 1.84
N ILE A 187 -5.58 -17.07 2.75
CA ILE A 187 -5.91 -15.65 3.08
C ILE A 187 -5.15 -14.62 2.23
N HIS A 188 -3.93 -14.93 1.77
CA HIS A 188 -3.04 -13.93 1.14
C HIS A 188 -3.04 -13.91 -0.39
N GLU A 189 -3.63 -14.90 -1.06
CA GLU A 189 -3.67 -14.96 -2.53
C GLU A 189 -4.37 -13.76 -3.17
N ARG A 190 -5.27 -13.11 -2.42
CA ARG A 190 -5.98 -11.92 -2.88
C ARG A 190 -5.09 -10.68 -3.00
N ARG A 191 -3.94 -10.61 -2.30
CA ARG A 191 -3.09 -9.40 -2.28
C ARG A 191 -2.14 -9.31 -3.47
N TYR A 192 -1.77 -10.45 -4.07
CA TYR A 192 -0.72 -10.54 -5.10
C TYR A 192 -1.25 -10.78 -6.52
N LYS A 193 -2.48 -10.36 -6.81
CA LYS A 193 -3.17 -10.78 -8.04
C LYS A 193 -2.48 -10.33 -9.33
N TYR A 194 -1.80 -9.18 -9.36
CA TYR A 194 -1.14 -8.75 -10.61
C TYR A 194 0.08 -9.61 -10.98
N PHE A 195 0.68 -10.32 -10.02
CA PHE A 195 1.71 -11.34 -10.30
C PHE A 195 1.15 -12.60 -10.98
N LEU A 196 -0.16 -12.68 -11.21
CA LEU A 196 -0.80 -13.74 -12.00
C LEU A 196 -1.05 -13.31 -13.46
N ALA A 197 -0.80 -12.04 -13.79
CA ALA A 197 -0.89 -11.56 -15.16
C ALA A 197 0.34 -12.03 -15.98
N PRO A 198 0.27 -12.00 -17.32
CA PRO A 198 1.45 -12.14 -18.16
C PRO A 198 2.55 -11.17 -17.75
N ASP A 199 3.82 -11.57 -17.86
CA ASP A 199 4.94 -10.87 -17.23
C ASP A 199 5.04 -9.39 -17.63
N ALA A 200 4.91 -9.10 -18.93
CA ALA A 200 4.89 -7.74 -19.46
C ALA A 200 3.74 -6.89 -18.87
N VAL A 201 2.57 -7.49 -18.67
CA VAL A 201 1.40 -6.84 -18.05
C VAL A 201 1.67 -6.59 -16.57
N ALA A 202 2.22 -7.57 -15.85
CA ALA A 202 2.54 -7.45 -14.44
C ALA A 202 3.60 -6.37 -14.18
N GLN A 203 4.64 -6.31 -15.03
CA GLN A 203 5.68 -5.28 -14.98
C GLN A 203 5.12 -3.89 -15.29
N SER A 204 4.28 -3.76 -16.32
CA SER A 204 3.61 -2.51 -16.66
C SER A 204 2.74 -2.01 -15.50
N ILE A 205 1.92 -2.89 -14.90
CA ILE A 205 1.13 -2.55 -13.70
C ILE A 205 2.06 -2.11 -12.56
N HIS A 206 3.15 -2.84 -12.33
CA HIS A 206 4.08 -2.56 -11.23
C HIS A 206 4.71 -1.18 -11.34
N GLN A 207 5.22 -0.82 -12.52
CA GLN A 207 5.75 0.53 -12.80
C GLN A 207 4.69 1.59 -12.50
N GLU A 208 3.46 1.31 -12.92
CA GLU A 208 2.38 2.26 -12.82
C GLU A 208 1.84 2.43 -11.38
N LEU A 209 2.07 1.46 -10.49
CA LEU A 209 1.86 1.64 -9.04
C LEU A 209 2.69 2.81 -8.51
N TYR A 210 3.98 2.86 -8.85
CA TYR A 210 4.87 3.92 -8.41
C TYR A 210 4.63 5.22 -9.16
N ALA A 211 4.43 5.15 -10.48
CA ALA A 211 4.26 6.34 -11.29
C ALA A 211 2.98 7.10 -10.90
N SER A 212 1.85 6.42 -10.70
CA SER A 212 0.62 7.05 -10.22
C SER A 212 0.76 7.57 -8.78
N TRP A 213 1.46 6.85 -7.90
CA TRP A 213 1.78 7.35 -6.55
C TRP A 213 2.56 8.67 -6.62
N ARG A 214 3.69 8.70 -7.33
CA ARG A 214 4.56 9.88 -7.46
C ARG A 214 3.83 11.08 -8.07
N ARG A 215 3.08 10.88 -9.17
CA ARG A 215 2.33 11.96 -9.84
C ARG A 215 1.28 12.62 -8.95
N ASN A 216 0.77 11.93 -7.94
CA ASN A 216 -0.32 12.41 -7.09
C ASN A 216 0.11 12.69 -5.65
N LEU A 217 1.38 12.43 -5.28
CA LEU A 217 1.86 12.56 -3.91
C LEU A 217 1.79 13.99 -3.38
N SER A 218 1.95 14.98 -4.27
CA SER A 218 1.84 16.41 -3.94
C SER A 218 0.49 16.81 -3.34
N ILE A 219 -0.57 16.02 -3.54
CA ILE A 219 -1.88 16.23 -2.91
C ILE A 219 -1.80 16.17 -1.39
N LEU A 220 -0.88 15.37 -0.85
CA LEU A 220 -0.66 15.28 0.59
C LEU A 220 0.18 16.44 1.13
N ASN A 221 0.88 17.19 0.26
CA ASN A 221 1.88 18.19 0.64
C ASN A 221 2.83 17.68 1.75
N PRO A 222 3.57 16.58 1.51
CA PRO A 222 4.40 15.98 2.54
C PRO A 222 5.53 16.93 2.96
N VAL A 223 5.83 16.97 4.25
CA VAL A 223 6.98 17.74 4.78
C VAL A 223 8.33 17.06 4.50
N ALA A 224 8.29 15.76 4.22
CA ALA A 224 9.40 14.99 3.72
C ALA A 224 8.88 13.81 2.90
N ASP A 225 9.48 13.62 1.73
CA ASP A 225 9.26 12.49 0.83
C ASP A 225 10.57 11.71 0.71
N LEU A 226 10.58 10.54 1.35
CA LEU A 226 11.75 9.68 1.47
C LEU A 226 11.55 8.44 0.61
N THR A 227 12.65 7.86 0.16
CA THR A 227 12.69 6.59 -0.54
C THR A 227 13.56 5.62 0.23
N THR A 228 13.04 4.41 0.45
CA THR A 228 13.83 3.29 0.95
C THR A 228 13.93 2.22 -0.12
N GLU A 229 15.13 1.69 -0.32
CA GLU A 229 15.41 0.63 -1.28
C GLU A 229 16.51 -0.29 -0.75
N VAL A 230 16.63 -1.48 -1.33
CA VAL A 230 17.75 -2.39 -1.06
C VAL A 230 18.69 -2.32 -2.25
N SER A 231 19.95 -1.99 -2.02
CA SER A 231 20.97 -1.90 -3.06
C SER A 231 21.30 -3.28 -3.66
N ALA A 232 22.02 -3.30 -4.77
CA ALA A 232 22.54 -4.54 -5.34
C ALA A 232 23.52 -5.28 -4.41
N SER A 233 24.25 -4.55 -3.55
CA SER A 233 25.10 -5.13 -2.49
C SER A 233 24.31 -5.73 -1.33
N GLY A 234 23.00 -5.48 -1.27
CA GLY A 234 22.14 -5.94 -0.19
C GLY A 234 22.05 -5.00 1.00
N ASP A 235 22.50 -3.75 0.87
CA ASP A 235 22.41 -2.71 1.90
C ASP A 235 21.05 -2.03 1.85
N LEU A 236 20.51 -1.65 3.02
CA LEU A 236 19.31 -0.82 3.09
C LEU A 236 19.70 0.64 2.89
N LEU A 237 19.12 1.28 1.89
CA LEU A 237 19.33 2.69 1.59
C LEU A 237 18.12 3.53 1.99
N LEU A 238 18.38 4.74 2.49
CA LEU A 238 17.40 5.81 2.67
C LEU A 238 17.86 7.01 1.85
N ASN A 239 17.07 7.41 0.85
CA ASN A 239 17.44 8.44 -0.14
C ASN A 239 18.83 8.21 -0.74
N GLY A 240 19.14 6.95 -1.10
CA GLY A 240 20.43 6.55 -1.68
C GLY A 240 21.59 6.47 -0.68
N SER A 241 21.42 6.90 0.57
CA SER A 241 22.45 6.80 1.61
C SER A 241 22.28 5.50 2.41
N VAL A 242 23.38 4.84 2.75
CA VAL A 242 23.35 3.59 3.54
C VAL A 242 22.74 3.86 4.92
N LEU A 243 21.62 3.20 5.19
CA LEU A 243 20.96 3.18 6.49
C LEU A 243 21.40 1.97 7.31
N VAL A 244 21.46 0.79 6.69
CA VAL A 244 21.93 -0.46 7.32
C VAL A 244 22.74 -1.27 6.32
N GLY A 245 24.00 -1.56 6.66
CA GLY A 245 24.86 -2.45 5.86
C GLY A 245 24.49 -3.92 6.02
N GLY A 246 24.55 -4.68 4.92
CA GLY A 246 24.27 -6.13 4.89
C GLY A 246 22.83 -6.48 5.25
N TRP A 247 21.87 -5.61 4.93
CA TRP A 247 20.46 -5.79 5.25
C TRP A 247 19.88 -7.12 4.77
N SER A 248 20.15 -7.50 3.51
CA SER A 248 19.63 -8.75 2.91
C SER A 248 20.19 -10.03 3.54
N GLN A 249 21.29 -9.94 4.28
CA GLN A 249 21.87 -11.07 5.00
C GLN A 249 21.20 -11.27 6.37
N ARG A 250 20.61 -10.20 6.92
CA ARG A 250 20.00 -10.18 8.26
C ARG A 250 18.49 -10.45 8.23
N PHE A 251 17.80 -10.07 7.16
CA PHE A 251 16.32 -10.09 7.04
C PHE A 251 15.83 -10.71 5.74
#